data_AF-A0AAP0Q7R9-F1
#
_entry.id   AF-A0AAP0Q7R9-F1
#
_cell.length_a   1.000
_cell.length_b   1.000
_cell.length_c   1.000
_cell.angle_alpha   90.00
_cell.angle_beta   90.00
_cell.angle_gamma   90.00
#
_symmetry.space_group_name_H-M   'P 1'
#
loop_
_entity.id
_entity.type
_entity.pdbx_description
1 polymer ?
#
loop_
_entity_poly.entity_id
_entity_poly.type
_entity_poly.pdbx_seq_one_letter_code
_entity_poly.pdbx_strand_id
1 'polypeptide(L)'
;MDVKGQSYELLPFGSGRRSCPGVGLALQVMHLTLARILQAFELKTQSGVGVDLEECSGILLSMLNPLQLWCLRRKVRKITKSSSFNGKGAVVNKNNAPEPPGAWPIIGHLPLLVSAKQPHRAFAALAEKYGPAFMVRMGMSSPMLIVSSREVAKECYTAKDHVFATRPVTTAGKLMAYDHSVMGFTPFGTYWREIRKIATVELFSARRIGMLKPVRQSEVSLWMKGLHEKWVREWK
;
A
#
# COMPACT_ATOMS: atom_id res chain seq x y z
N MET A 1 -11.86 7.68 1.99
CA MET A 1 -11.24 6.35 2.13
C MET A 1 -10.99 6.11 3.60
N ASP A 2 -11.50 5.01 4.15
CA ASP A 2 -11.13 4.62 5.51
C ASP A 2 -9.81 3.86 5.48
N VAL A 3 -8.79 4.47 6.08
CA VAL A 3 -7.43 3.92 6.17
C VAL A 3 -7.08 3.51 7.60
N LYS A 4 -8.05 3.61 8.52
CA LYS A 4 -7.87 3.33 9.94
C LYS A 4 -8.25 1.88 10.28
N GLY A 5 -8.55 1.07 9.26
CA GLY A 5 -8.86 -0.35 9.41
C GLY A 5 -10.27 -0.65 9.94
N GLN A 6 -11.24 0.25 9.75
CA GLN A 6 -12.65 -0.02 10.08
C GLN A 6 -13.40 -0.61 8.87
N SER A 7 -13.00 -0.24 7.66
CA SER A 7 -13.36 -0.85 6.38
C SER A 7 -12.15 -1.56 5.79
N TYR A 8 -12.34 -2.85 5.46
CA TYR A 8 -11.32 -3.71 4.85
C TYR A 8 -11.46 -3.77 3.33
N GLU A 9 -12.26 -2.89 2.74
CA GLU A 9 -12.37 -2.75 1.28
C GLU A 9 -11.06 -2.27 0.66
N LEU A 10 -10.35 -1.40 1.38
CA LEU A 10 -8.97 -1.02 1.08
C LEU A 10 -8.16 -1.22 2.35
N LEU A 11 -6.98 -1.84 2.26
CA LEU A 11 -6.04 -2.01 3.38
C LEU A 11 -4.81 -1.07 3.28
N PRO A 12 -4.98 0.25 3.14
CA PRO A 12 -3.84 1.15 3.08
C PRO A 12 -3.28 1.30 4.50
N PHE A 13 -1.97 1.09 4.64
CA PHE A 13 -1.21 1.25 5.88
C PHE A 13 -1.42 0.17 6.97
N GLY A 14 -2.05 -0.95 6.65
CA GLY A 14 -2.22 -2.10 7.56
C GLY A 14 -3.25 -1.91 8.67
N SER A 15 -3.37 -2.88 9.58
CA SER A 15 -4.37 -2.89 10.67
C SER A 15 -3.83 -3.61 11.92
N GLY A 16 -4.46 -3.39 13.08
CA GLY A 16 -4.11 -4.00 14.36
C GLY A 16 -2.66 -3.72 14.76
N ARG A 17 -1.95 -4.74 15.28
CA ARG A 17 -0.51 -4.67 15.56
C ARG A 17 0.36 -4.33 14.34
N ARG A 18 -0.12 -4.49 13.11
CA ARG A 18 0.61 -4.13 11.89
C ARG A 18 0.23 -2.76 11.31
N SER A 19 -0.63 -2.00 11.98
CA SER A 19 -0.96 -0.63 11.56
C SER A 19 0.28 0.26 11.52
N CYS A 20 0.39 1.10 10.49
CA CYS A 20 1.47 2.06 10.35
C CYS A 20 1.33 3.18 11.38
N PRO A 21 2.35 3.45 12.22
CA PRO A 21 2.30 4.58 13.13
C PRO A 21 2.26 5.93 12.39
N GLY A 22 2.80 6.00 11.16
CA GLY A 22 2.86 7.21 10.35
C GLY A 22 1.60 7.55 9.54
N VAL A 23 0.49 6.81 9.70
CA VAL A 23 -0.73 7.03 8.89
C VAL A 23 -1.28 8.46 9.02
N GLY A 24 -1.24 9.04 10.21
CA GLY A 24 -1.70 10.41 10.44
C GLY A 24 -0.88 11.45 9.68
N LEU A 25 0.44 11.27 9.65
CA LEU A 25 1.34 12.13 8.90
C LEU A 25 1.08 12.00 7.39
N ALA A 26 1.02 10.77 6.88
CA ALA A 26 0.79 10.49 5.46
C ALA A 26 -0.51 11.13 4.97
N LEU A 27 -1.62 10.96 5.70
CA LEU A 27 -2.90 11.57 5.35
C LEU A 27 -2.83 13.10 5.29
N GLN A 28 -2.16 13.75 6.25
CA GLN A 28 -2.05 15.21 6.24
C GLN A 28 -1.24 15.72 5.06
N VAL A 29 -0.11 15.07 4.74
CA VAL A 29 0.73 15.43 3.59
C VAL A 29 -0.02 15.20 2.30
N MET A 30 -0.65 14.04 2.13
CA MET A 30 -1.45 13.73 0.94
C MET A 30 -2.55 14.75 0.70
N HIS A 31 -3.36 15.07 1.72
CA HIS A 31 -4.42 16.07 1.58
C HIS A 31 -3.87 17.45 1.22
N LEU A 32 -2.79 17.89 1.88
CA LEU A 32 -2.19 19.19 1.62
C LEU A 32 -1.64 19.27 0.19
N THR A 33 -0.87 18.27 -0.23
CA THR A 33 -0.27 18.22 -1.57
C THR A 33 -1.36 18.14 -2.64
N LEU A 34 -2.33 17.25 -2.50
CA LEU A 34 -3.44 17.12 -3.47
C LEU A 34 -4.26 18.40 -3.55
N ALA A 35 -4.60 19.03 -2.42
CA ALA A 35 -5.34 20.28 -2.41
C ALA A 35 -4.59 21.40 -3.16
N ARG A 36 -3.26 21.50 -2.96
CA ARG A 36 -2.43 22.50 -3.66
C ARG A 36 -2.33 22.24 -5.16
N ILE A 37 -2.13 20.99 -5.57
CA ILE A 37 -2.09 20.60 -6.98
C ILE A 37 -3.44 20.94 -7.64
N LEU A 38 -4.54 20.47 -7.06
CA LEU A 38 -5.88 20.70 -7.61
C LEU A 38 -6.26 22.18 -7.63
N GLN A 39 -5.82 22.97 -6.65
CA GLN A 39 -6.07 24.41 -6.64
C GLN A 39 -5.32 25.13 -7.77
N ALA A 40 -4.06 24.76 -8.01
CA ALA A 40 -3.19 25.46 -8.96
C ALA A 40 -3.40 25.00 -10.41
N PHE A 41 -3.68 23.71 -10.61
CA PHE A 41 -3.67 23.08 -11.92
C PHE A 41 -4.99 22.35 -12.22
N GLU A 42 -5.43 22.46 -13.46
CA GLU A 42 -6.41 21.58 -14.08
C GLU A 42 -5.62 20.51 -14.84
N LEU A 43 -5.65 19.28 -14.32
CA LEU A 43 -4.91 18.16 -14.89
C LEU A 43 -5.75 17.50 -16.00
N LYS A 44 -5.20 17.35 -17.20
CA LYS A 44 -5.82 16.62 -18.32
C LYS A 44 -4.89 15.53 -18.84
N THR A 45 -5.44 14.40 -19.26
CA THR A 45 -4.68 13.34 -19.93
C THR A 45 -4.29 13.77 -21.35
N GLN A 46 -3.13 13.33 -21.85
CA GLN A 46 -2.55 13.89 -23.08
C GLN A 46 -3.32 13.62 -24.38
N SER A 47 -4.27 12.70 -24.39
CA SER A 47 -4.90 12.24 -25.63
C SER A 47 -6.36 11.82 -25.48
N GLY A 48 -7.01 12.10 -24.33
CA GLY A 48 -8.34 11.56 -24.02
C GLY A 48 -8.40 10.03 -23.87
N VAL A 49 -7.27 9.35 -24.10
CA VAL A 49 -7.05 7.93 -23.79
C VAL A 49 -6.96 7.76 -22.27
N GLY A 50 -7.41 6.61 -21.76
CA GLY A 50 -7.29 6.27 -20.35
C GLY A 50 -5.85 6.37 -19.85
N VAL A 51 -5.68 6.65 -18.56
CA VAL A 51 -4.36 6.66 -17.92
C VAL A 51 -3.82 5.23 -17.91
N ASP A 52 -2.61 5.04 -18.47
CA ASP A 52 -1.90 3.77 -18.36
C ASP A 52 -1.47 3.55 -16.91
N LEU A 53 -2.02 2.50 -16.30
CA LEU A 53 -1.70 2.05 -14.95
C LEU A 53 -0.94 0.72 -14.98
N GLU A 54 -0.36 0.35 -16.12
CA GLU A 54 0.55 -0.78 -16.18
C GLU A 54 1.69 -0.58 -15.17
N GLU A 55 2.07 -1.65 -14.49
CA GLU A 55 2.94 -1.60 -13.33
C GLU A 55 4.27 -2.28 -13.62
N CYS A 56 5.34 -1.73 -13.05
CA CYS A 56 6.66 -2.35 -13.06
C CYS A 56 6.73 -3.46 -11.99
N SER A 57 7.60 -4.45 -12.22
CA SER A 57 7.91 -5.46 -11.21
C SER A 57 8.88 -4.87 -10.18
N GLY A 58 8.55 -4.92 -8.90
CA GLY A 58 9.40 -4.37 -7.85
C GLY A 58 8.83 -4.53 -6.43
N ILE A 59 9.64 -4.11 -5.45
CA ILE A 59 9.26 -4.09 -4.02
C ILE A 59 8.16 -3.06 -3.76
N LEU A 60 8.18 -1.95 -4.50
CA LEU A 60 7.16 -0.93 -4.50
C LEU A 60 6.39 -0.99 -5.81
N LEU A 61 5.08 -0.87 -5.72
CA LEU A 61 4.21 -0.77 -6.89
C LEU A 61 4.43 0.60 -7.54
N SER A 62 4.98 0.62 -8.74
CA SER A 62 5.17 1.84 -9.54
C SER A 62 4.58 1.65 -10.93
N MET A 63 4.08 2.75 -11.52
CA MET A 63 3.67 2.74 -12.92
C MET A 63 4.90 2.42 -13.79
N LEU A 64 4.72 1.52 -14.76
CA LEU A 64 5.72 1.14 -15.75
C LEU A 64 6.11 2.37 -16.58
N ASN A 65 5.10 3.07 -17.07
CA ASN A 65 5.25 4.32 -17.81
C ASN A 65 4.95 5.50 -16.87
N PRO A 66 5.81 6.53 -16.80
CA PRO A 66 5.54 7.72 -16.01
C PRO A 66 4.21 8.35 -16.41
N LEU A 67 3.42 8.78 -15.43
CA LEU A 67 2.15 9.45 -15.66
C LEU A 67 2.35 10.75 -16.45
N GLN A 68 1.85 10.78 -17.69
CA GLN A 68 1.91 11.96 -18.54
C GLN A 68 0.59 12.73 -18.48
N LEU A 69 0.64 13.95 -17.93
CA LEU A 69 -0.51 14.85 -17.79
C LEU A 69 -0.19 16.24 -18.34
N TRP A 70 -1.20 16.89 -18.92
CA TRP A 70 -1.19 18.32 -19.18
C TRP A 70 -1.65 19.04 -17.92
N CYS A 71 -0.78 19.90 -17.41
CA CYS A 71 -1.13 20.84 -16.35
C CYS A 71 -1.61 22.12 -17.01
N LEU A 72 -2.90 22.43 -16.93
CA LEU A 72 -3.44 23.71 -17.38
C LEU A 72 -3.65 24.61 -16.17
N ARG A 73 -3.50 25.94 -16.32
CA ARG A 73 -3.85 26.86 -15.25
C ARG A 73 -5.36 26.78 -15.00
N ARG A 74 -5.75 26.44 -13.79
CA ARG A 74 -7.17 26.28 -13.44
C ARG A 74 -7.92 27.61 -13.54
N LYS A 75 -8.97 27.67 -14.37
CA LYS A 75 -10.01 28.72 -14.30
C LYS A 75 -11.08 28.26 -13.30
N VAL A 76 -11.46 29.14 -12.37
CA VAL A 76 -12.41 28.80 -11.29
C VAL A 76 -13.79 28.50 -11.89
N ARG A 77 -14.29 27.27 -11.72
CA ARG A 77 -15.67 26.86 -12.05
C ARG A 77 -16.29 26.14 -10.84
N LYS A 78 -17.59 26.35 -10.64
CA LYS A 78 -18.41 25.73 -9.57
C LYS A 78 -18.59 24.23 -9.85
N ILE A 79 -18.43 23.38 -8.84
CA ILE A 79 -18.51 21.91 -8.94
C ILE A 79 -19.82 21.42 -8.34
N THR A 80 -20.56 20.56 -9.05
CA THR A 80 -21.69 19.75 -8.55
C THR A 80 -21.26 18.28 -8.37
N LYS A 81 -21.86 17.59 -7.38
CA LYS A 81 -21.40 16.30 -6.80
C LYS A 81 -21.72 15.08 -7.68
N SER A 82 -20.91 14.02 -7.55
CA SER A 82 -21.18 12.66 -8.08
C SER A 82 -21.38 11.61 -6.97
N SER A 83 -22.05 10.52 -7.34
CA SER A 83 -22.61 9.45 -6.50
C SER A 83 -21.74 8.19 -6.39
N SER A 84 -22.06 7.39 -5.36
CA SER A 84 -21.32 6.24 -4.80
C SER A 84 -21.39 4.94 -5.61
N PHE A 85 -20.33 4.14 -5.50
CA PHE A 85 -20.25 2.72 -5.87
C PHE A 85 -20.87 1.81 -4.81
N ASN A 86 -21.25 0.57 -5.20
CA ASN A 86 -21.65 -0.50 -4.29
C ASN A 86 -21.18 -1.86 -4.81
N GLY A 87 -20.61 -2.70 -3.92
CA GLY A 87 -20.18 -4.07 -4.21
C GLY A 87 -20.50 -5.00 -3.04
N LYS A 88 -21.07 -6.19 -3.31
CA LYS A 88 -21.48 -7.20 -2.32
C LYS A 88 -20.42 -8.31 -2.22
N GLY A 89 -20.10 -8.72 -0.98
CA GLY A 89 -19.17 -9.82 -0.67
C GLY A 89 -19.88 -11.16 -0.45
N ALA A 90 -19.17 -12.26 -0.71
CA ALA A 90 -19.61 -13.64 -0.50
C ALA A 90 -19.01 -14.26 0.78
N VAL A 91 -19.72 -15.22 1.36
CA VAL A 91 -19.40 -15.93 2.62
C VAL A 91 -18.65 -17.23 2.32
N VAL A 92 -17.68 -17.61 3.16
CA VAL A 92 -16.90 -18.87 3.03
C VAL A 92 -16.98 -19.74 4.28
N ASN A 93 -17.05 -21.06 4.04
CA ASN A 93 -17.24 -22.12 5.03
C ASN A 93 -15.92 -22.81 5.42
N LYS A 94 -15.88 -23.42 6.61
CA LYS A 94 -14.69 -23.97 7.29
C LYS A 94 -14.24 -25.33 6.77
N ASN A 95 -12.99 -25.42 6.30
CA ASN A 95 -11.97 -26.45 6.57
C ASN A 95 -10.65 -26.05 5.87
N ASN A 96 -9.52 -26.67 6.24
CA ASN A 96 -8.13 -26.32 5.88
C ASN A 96 -7.97 -25.62 4.52
N ALA A 97 -7.19 -24.54 4.49
CA ALA A 97 -6.98 -23.73 3.29
C ALA A 97 -6.46 -24.61 2.13
N PRO A 98 -7.12 -24.60 0.96
CA PRO A 98 -6.75 -25.44 -0.18
C PRO A 98 -5.34 -25.10 -0.68
N GLU A 99 -4.64 -26.08 -1.26
CA GLU A 99 -3.35 -25.91 -1.92
C GLU A 99 -3.51 -26.17 -3.43
N PRO A 100 -3.06 -25.29 -4.33
CA PRO A 100 -3.09 -25.54 -5.76
C PRO A 100 -2.19 -26.74 -6.12
N PRO A 101 -2.52 -27.51 -7.17
CA PRO A 101 -1.64 -28.54 -7.70
C PRO A 101 -0.50 -27.90 -8.52
N GLY A 102 0.54 -28.69 -8.80
CA GLY A 102 1.68 -28.25 -9.62
C GLY A 102 2.87 -27.73 -8.83
N ALA A 103 2.94 -28.02 -7.53
CA ALA A 103 4.16 -27.81 -6.75
C ALA A 103 5.27 -28.76 -7.21
N TRP A 104 6.41 -28.21 -7.59
CA TRP A 104 7.60 -29.00 -7.94
C TRP A 104 8.44 -29.31 -6.68
N PRO A 105 9.20 -30.42 -6.67
CA PRO A 105 10.20 -30.66 -5.63
C PRO A 105 11.14 -29.45 -5.51
N ILE A 106 11.46 -29.06 -4.28
CA ILE A 106 12.40 -27.98 -3.92
C ILE A 106 11.94 -26.55 -4.29
N ILE A 107 11.35 -26.31 -5.46
CA ILE A 107 10.96 -24.96 -5.92
C ILE A 107 9.48 -24.62 -5.64
N GLY A 108 8.66 -25.61 -5.31
CA GLY A 108 7.24 -25.41 -5.02
C GLY A 108 6.49 -24.82 -6.21
N HIS A 109 5.71 -23.75 -5.97
CA HIS A 109 4.91 -23.06 -6.98
C HIS A 109 5.63 -21.85 -7.60
N LEU A 110 6.93 -21.66 -7.33
CA LEU A 110 7.70 -20.57 -7.93
C LEU A 110 7.55 -20.50 -9.46
N PRO A 111 7.57 -21.61 -10.23
CA PRO A 111 7.36 -21.55 -11.68
C PRO A 111 6.04 -20.88 -12.07
N LEU A 112 4.94 -21.14 -11.34
CA LEU A 112 3.63 -20.54 -11.63
C LEU A 112 3.62 -19.01 -11.44
N LEU A 113 4.47 -18.50 -10.54
CA LEU A 113 4.55 -17.08 -10.24
C LEU A 113 5.52 -16.34 -11.15
N VAL A 114 6.62 -16.99 -11.53
CA VAL A 114 7.62 -16.44 -12.46
C VAL A 114 7.06 -16.36 -13.88
N SER A 115 6.21 -17.31 -14.28
CA SER A 115 5.52 -17.26 -15.57
C SER A 115 4.46 -16.15 -15.67
N ALA A 116 4.03 -15.58 -14.55
CA ALA A 116 3.09 -14.47 -14.55
C ALA A 116 3.81 -13.13 -14.71
N LYS A 117 3.17 -12.19 -15.44
CA LYS A 117 3.67 -10.81 -15.61
C LYS A 117 4.00 -10.16 -14.26
N GLN A 118 3.18 -10.44 -13.23
CA GLN A 118 3.41 -9.99 -11.86
C GLN A 118 2.88 -11.03 -10.84
N PRO A 119 3.59 -11.27 -9.72
CA PRO A 119 3.18 -12.29 -8.73
C PRO A 119 1.81 -12.06 -8.11
N HIS A 120 1.43 -10.81 -7.80
CA HIS A 120 0.13 -10.51 -7.19
C HIS A 120 -1.05 -10.79 -8.13
N ARG A 121 -0.86 -10.67 -9.45
CA ARG A 121 -1.89 -11.05 -10.45
C ARG A 121 -2.04 -12.57 -10.53
N ALA A 122 -0.94 -13.31 -10.44
CA ALA A 122 -1.00 -14.77 -10.34
C ALA A 122 -1.77 -15.21 -9.08
N PHE A 123 -1.50 -14.59 -7.94
CA PHE A 123 -2.26 -14.86 -6.71
C PHE A 123 -3.74 -14.48 -6.83
N ALA A 124 -4.08 -13.39 -7.51
CA ALA A 124 -5.47 -13.03 -7.77
C ALA A 124 -6.18 -14.09 -8.63
N ALA A 125 -5.56 -14.54 -9.72
CA ALA A 125 -6.11 -15.60 -10.57
C ALA A 125 -6.24 -16.94 -9.82
N LEU A 126 -5.28 -17.27 -8.95
CA LEU A 126 -5.40 -18.44 -8.06
C LEU A 126 -6.52 -18.27 -7.03
N ALA A 127 -6.74 -17.05 -6.51
CA ALA A 127 -7.83 -16.77 -5.57
C ALA A 127 -9.22 -16.96 -6.20
N GLU A 128 -9.38 -16.63 -7.48
CA GLU A 128 -10.62 -16.91 -8.22
C GLU A 128 -10.93 -18.42 -8.27
N LYS A 129 -9.90 -19.26 -8.32
CA LYS A 129 -10.03 -20.72 -8.44
C LYS A 129 -10.10 -21.45 -7.09
N TYR A 130 -9.28 -21.05 -6.13
CA TYR A 130 -9.13 -21.75 -4.84
C TYR A 130 -9.81 -21.02 -3.68
N GLY A 131 -10.43 -19.87 -3.95
CA GLY A 131 -11.20 -19.11 -2.99
C GLY A 131 -10.37 -18.08 -2.21
N PRO A 132 -10.97 -17.50 -1.15
CA PRO A 132 -10.46 -16.31 -0.49
C PRO A 132 -9.19 -16.52 0.34
N ALA A 133 -8.82 -17.77 0.62
CA ALA A 133 -7.63 -18.12 1.38
C ALA A 133 -7.12 -19.49 0.92
N PHE A 134 -5.85 -19.57 0.55
CA PHE A 134 -5.23 -20.79 0.03
C PHE A 134 -3.72 -20.81 0.36
N MET A 135 -3.11 -21.99 0.37
CA MET A 135 -1.69 -22.18 0.66
C MET A 135 -0.88 -22.23 -0.64
N VAL A 136 0.33 -21.65 -0.64
CA VAL A 136 1.27 -21.73 -1.76
C VAL A 136 2.66 -22.03 -1.21
N ARG A 137 3.34 -23.03 -1.77
CA ARG A 137 4.76 -23.32 -1.48
C ARG A 137 5.70 -22.42 -2.27
N MET A 138 6.61 -21.75 -1.57
CA MET A 138 7.65 -20.90 -2.14
C MET A 138 9.02 -21.52 -1.87
N GLY A 139 9.47 -22.40 -2.76
CA GLY A 139 10.69 -23.16 -2.53
C GLY A 139 10.56 -24.25 -1.46
N MET A 140 11.70 -24.63 -0.86
CA MET A 140 11.77 -25.58 0.28
C MET A 140 11.28 -24.97 1.60
N SER A 141 11.04 -23.66 1.63
CA SER A 141 10.56 -22.97 2.81
C SER A 141 9.08 -23.31 3.11
N SER A 142 8.68 -23.06 4.35
CA SER A 142 7.31 -23.28 4.85
C SER A 142 6.24 -22.72 3.91
N PRO A 143 5.08 -23.40 3.78
CA PRO A 143 4.01 -22.95 2.90
C PRO A 143 3.48 -21.58 3.35
N MET A 144 3.19 -20.72 2.37
CA MET A 144 2.68 -19.37 2.56
C MET A 144 1.17 -19.35 2.44
N LEU A 145 0.48 -18.79 3.43
CA LEU A 145 -0.95 -18.52 3.35
C LEU A 145 -1.19 -17.24 2.54
N ILE A 146 -1.90 -17.37 1.43
CA ILE A 146 -2.39 -16.24 0.64
C ILE A 146 -3.81 -15.92 1.10
N VAL A 147 -4.08 -14.63 1.35
CA VAL A 147 -5.39 -14.12 1.77
C VAL A 147 -5.86 -13.07 0.77
N SER A 148 -6.99 -13.33 0.13
CA SER A 148 -7.58 -12.53 -0.95
C SER A 148 -9.03 -12.11 -0.66
N SER A 149 -9.46 -12.14 0.61
CA SER A 149 -10.77 -11.66 1.07
C SER A 149 -10.62 -10.64 2.19
N ARG A 150 -11.48 -9.63 2.16
CA ARG A 150 -11.57 -8.62 3.21
C ARG A 150 -12.04 -9.21 4.55
N GLU A 151 -12.91 -10.22 4.52
CA GLU A 151 -13.42 -10.90 5.72
C GLU A 151 -12.29 -11.67 6.43
N VAL A 152 -11.52 -12.44 5.65
CA VAL A 152 -10.37 -13.19 6.19
C VAL A 152 -9.26 -12.24 6.62
N ALA A 153 -8.96 -11.20 5.83
CA ALA A 153 -7.97 -10.21 6.21
C ALA A 153 -8.37 -9.47 7.49
N LYS A 154 -9.65 -9.11 7.65
CA LYS A 154 -10.17 -8.52 8.90
C LYS A 154 -9.90 -9.44 10.08
N GLU A 155 -10.19 -10.72 9.97
CA GLU A 155 -9.92 -11.70 11.03
C GLU A 155 -8.43 -11.76 11.38
N CYS A 156 -7.55 -11.88 10.36
CA CYS A 156 -6.09 -11.91 10.53
C CYS A 156 -5.53 -10.67 11.24
N TYR A 157 -6.04 -9.48 10.92
CA TYR A 157 -5.51 -8.22 11.44
C TYR A 157 -6.26 -7.66 12.66
N THR A 158 -7.29 -8.35 13.15
CA THR A 158 -8.03 -7.97 14.37
C THR A 158 -8.02 -9.10 15.39
N ALA A 159 -8.91 -10.09 15.24
CA ALA A 159 -9.08 -11.19 16.16
C ALA A 159 -7.79 -12.03 16.33
N LYS A 160 -7.03 -12.20 15.24
CA LYS A 160 -5.80 -13.00 15.20
C LYS A 160 -4.53 -12.17 15.02
N ASP A 161 -4.58 -10.88 15.33
CA ASP A 161 -3.51 -9.93 15.01
C ASP A 161 -2.14 -10.29 15.62
N HIS A 162 -2.15 -10.96 16.78
CA HIS A 162 -0.96 -11.43 17.48
C HIS A 162 -0.24 -12.55 16.72
N VAL A 163 -0.98 -13.48 16.10
CA VAL A 163 -0.42 -14.60 15.30
C VAL A 163 0.30 -14.04 14.07
N PHE A 164 -0.31 -13.05 13.43
CA PHE A 164 0.22 -12.46 12.21
C PHE A 164 1.18 -11.29 12.47
N ALA A 165 1.46 -10.91 13.72
CA ALA A 165 2.27 -9.73 14.01
C ALA A 165 3.73 -9.85 13.53
N THR A 166 4.33 -11.04 13.68
CA THR A 166 5.74 -11.31 13.38
C THR A 166 6.06 -11.22 11.89
N ARG A 167 7.26 -10.72 11.55
CA ARG A 167 7.80 -10.69 10.18
C ARG A 167 8.64 -11.95 9.91
N PRO A 168 8.55 -12.56 8.71
CA PRO A 168 9.46 -13.62 8.32
C PRO A 168 10.91 -13.13 8.31
N VAL A 169 11.82 -13.96 8.82
CA VAL A 169 13.26 -13.68 8.79
C VAL A 169 13.76 -13.93 7.37
N THR A 170 14.12 -12.86 6.66
CA THR A 170 14.61 -12.93 5.28
C THR A 170 16.05 -12.43 5.17
N THR A 171 16.79 -12.88 4.15
CA THR A 171 18.14 -12.35 3.84
C THR A 171 18.11 -10.86 3.57
N ALA A 172 17.04 -10.36 2.94
CA ALA A 172 16.79 -8.93 2.75
C ALA A 172 16.77 -8.18 4.09
N GLY A 173 16.07 -8.69 5.10
CA GLY A 173 16.08 -8.11 6.44
C GLY A 173 17.46 -8.13 7.11
N LYS A 174 18.25 -9.18 6.85
CA LYS A 174 19.62 -9.29 7.36
C LYS A 174 20.54 -8.21 6.76
N LEU A 175 20.54 -8.13 5.43
CA LEU A 175 21.49 -7.30 4.68
C LEU A 175 21.08 -5.81 4.63
N MET A 176 19.79 -5.52 4.49
CA MET A 176 19.31 -4.16 4.26
C MET A 176 18.69 -3.51 5.50
N ALA A 177 18.32 -4.29 6.51
CA ALA A 177 17.59 -3.80 7.67
C ALA A 177 18.37 -3.96 8.98
N TYR A 178 19.70 -3.81 8.91
CA TYR A 178 20.62 -3.89 10.06
C TYR A 178 20.33 -5.13 10.93
N ASP A 179 20.44 -6.31 10.33
CA ASP A 179 20.11 -7.59 10.96
C ASP A 179 18.69 -7.61 11.58
N HIS A 180 17.70 -7.22 10.77
CA HIS A 180 16.28 -7.16 11.17
C HIS A 180 15.99 -6.22 12.34
N SER A 181 16.75 -5.16 12.56
CA SER A 181 16.47 -4.18 13.62
C SER A 181 15.55 -3.04 13.17
N VAL A 182 15.43 -2.77 11.86
CA VAL A 182 14.49 -1.76 11.36
C VAL A 182 13.04 -2.20 11.64
N MET A 183 12.20 -1.28 12.13
CA MET A 183 10.80 -1.53 12.56
C MET A 183 9.96 -2.33 11.55
N GLY A 184 10.18 -2.14 10.25
CA GLY A 184 9.44 -2.84 9.19
C GLY A 184 9.80 -4.32 9.05
N PHE A 185 11.00 -4.73 9.49
CA PHE A 185 11.57 -6.07 9.31
C PHE A 185 11.79 -6.82 10.61
N THR A 186 11.77 -6.13 11.76
CA THR A 186 12.03 -6.78 13.04
C THR A 186 10.89 -7.75 13.46
N PRO A 187 11.22 -8.96 13.93
CA PRO A 187 10.24 -9.89 14.48
C PRO A 187 9.44 -9.26 15.63
N PHE A 188 8.20 -9.71 15.82
CA PHE A 188 7.39 -9.21 16.92
C PHE A 188 7.97 -9.68 18.25
N GLY A 189 8.21 -8.74 19.16
CA GLY A 189 8.86 -9.02 20.44
C GLY A 189 8.89 -7.78 21.33
N THR A 190 9.63 -7.86 22.43
CA THR A 190 9.88 -6.73 23.34
C THR A 190 10.52 -5.56 22.59
N TYR A 191 11.59 -5.82 21.84
CA TYR A 191 12.28 -4.82 21.05
C TYR A 191 11.35 -4.07 20.09
N TRP A 192 10.58 -4.80 19.27
CA TRP A 192 9.60 -4.20 18.35
C TRP A 192 8.59 -3.29 19.07
N ARG A 193 8.11 -3.69 20.26
CA ARG A 193 7.14 -2.89 21.03
C ARG A 193 7.77 -1.59 21.51
N GLU A 194 9.00 -1.62 22.00
CA GLU A 194 9.71 -0.43 22.46
C GLU A 194 9.99 0.54 21.31
N ILE A 195 10.56 0.08 20.20
CA ILE A 195 10.81 0.96 19.04
C ILE A 195 9.50 1.52 18.46
N ARG A 196 8.41 0.74 18.46
CA ARG A 196 7.10 1.20 18.00
C ARG A 196 6.53 2.25 18.93
N LYS A 197 6.68 2.08 20.25
CA LYS A 197 6.27 3.05 21.25
C LYS A 197 7.03 4.37 21.05
N ILE A 198 8.35 4.31 20.91
CA ILE A 198 9.19 5.48 20.63
C ILE A 198 8.73 6.17 19.35
N ALA A 199 8.61 5.46 18.23
CA ALA A 199 8.17 6.10 16.98
C ALA A 199 6.76 6.70 17.07
N THR A 200 5.83 6.00 17.73
CA THR A 200 4.45 6.48 17.84
C THR A 200 4.34 7.72 18.72
N VAL A 201 5.03 7.75 19.87
CA VAL A 201 4.95 8.85 20.83
C VAL A 201 5.82 10.02 20.40
N GLU A 202 7.06 9.73 20.00
CA GLU A 202 8.06 10.76 19.75
C GLU A 202 8.06 11.28 18.33
N LEU A 203 7.75 10.46 17.33
CA LEU A 203 7.84 10.87 15.91
C LEU A 203 6.47 11.15 15.29
N PHE A 204 5.50 10.26 15.53
CA PHE A 204 4.22 10.26 14.84
C PHE A 204 3.02 10.64 15.72
N SER A 205 3.27 11.19 16.91
CA SER A 205 2.17 11.70 17.74
C SER A 205 1.51 12.91 17.08
N ALA A 206 0.21 13.09 17.33
CA ALA A 206 -0.54 14.24 16.81
C ALA A 206 0.13 15.58 17.19
N ARG A 207 0.70 15.66 18.40
CA ARG A 207 1.50 16.80 18.87
C ARG A 207 2.74 17.02 18.01
N ARG A 208 3.59 16.01 17.82
CA ARG A 208 4.83 16.13 17.01
C ARG A 208 4.50 16.48 15.57
N ILE A 209 3.52 15.80 14.98
CA ILE A 209 3.01 16.07 13.64
C ILE A 209 2.51 17.51 13.54
N GLY A 210 1.72 17.98 14.50
CA GLY A 210 1.22 19.35 14.55
C GLY A 210 2.34 20.39 14.65
N MET A 211 3.33 20.16 15.51
CA MET A 211 4.49 21.04 15.69
C MET A 211 5.30 21.21 14.38
N LEU A 212 5.47 20.13 13.60
CA LEU A 212 6.21 20.17 12.33
C LEU A 212 5.35 20.58 11.13
N LYS A 213 4.09 21.01 11.35
CA LYS A 213 3.19 21.44 10.28
C LYS A 213 3.77 22.59 9.42
N PRO A 214 4.39 23.64 9.99
CA PRO A 214 4.93 24.74 9.19
C PRO A 214 6.00 24.29 8.19
N VAL A 215 6.89 23.40 8.61
CA VAL A 215 7.93 22.81 7.74
C VAL A 215 7.30 22.08 6.56
N ARG A 216 6.28 21.26 6.80
CA ARG A 216 5.60 20.55 5.69
C ARG A 216 4.89 21.52 4.75
N GLN A 217 4.31 22.60 5.29
CA GLN A 217 3.69 23.63 4.46
C GLN A 217 4.72 24.38 3.63
N SER A 218 5.91 24.68 4.16
CA SER A 218 6.98 25.31 3.39
C SER A 218 7.51 24.37 2.30
N GLU A 219 7.77 23.10 2.61
CA GLU A 219 8.22 22.11 1.62
C GLU A 219 7.23 21.96 0.46
N VAL A 220 5.94 21.78 0.77
CA VAL A 220 4.91 21.70 -0.28
C VAL A 220 4.81 23.00 -1.07
N SER A 221 4.98 24.16 -0.43
CA SER A 221 4.92 25.46 -1.13
C SER A 221 6.13 25.66 -2.05
N LEU A 222 7.34 25.30 -1.60
CA LEU A 222 8.55 25.33 -2.41
C LEU A 222 8.45 24.37 -3.60
N TRP A 223 7.97 23.15 -3.36
CA TRP A 223 7.72 22.18 -4.42
C TRP A 223 6.71 22.69 -5.44
N MET A 224 5.59 23.28 -5.00
CA MET A 224 4.59 23.89 -5.88
C MET A 224 5.15 25.07 -6.68
N LYS A 225 5.99 25.90 -6.08
CA LYS A 225 6.67 27.00 -6.77
C LYS A 225 7.60 26.46 -7.86
N GLY A 226 8.43 25.48 -7.54
CA GLY A 226 9.31 24.83 -8.52
C GLY A 226 8.54 24.14 -9.65
N LEU A 227 7.40 23.51 -9.34
CA LEU A 227 6.50 22.93 -10.33
C LEU A 227 5.90 24.00 -11.25
N HIS A 228 5.49 25.14 -10.68
CA HIS A 228 4.98 26.26 -11.47
C HIS A 228 6.04 26.88 -12.37
N GLU A 229 7.27 27.08 -11.87
CA GLU A 229 8.39 27.60 -12.65
C GLU A 229 8.76 26.69 -13.82
N LYS A 230 8.81 25.36 -13.61
CA LYS A 230 9.01 24.40 -14.69
C LYS A 230 7.89 24.49 -15.72
N TRP A 231 6.64 24.54 -15.27
CA TRP A 231 5.49 24.71 -16.16
C TRP A 231 5.58 25.99 -17.01
N VAL A 232 5.94 27.13 -16.41
CA VAL A 232 6.10 28.39 -17.17
C VAL A 232 7.21 28.30 -18.21
N ARG A 233 8.33 27.63 -17.91
CA ARG A 233 9.47 27.54 -18.85
C ARG A 233 9.25 26.58 -20.00
N GLU A 234 8.59 25.46 -19.74
CA GLU A 234 8.47 24.36 -20.71
C GLU A 234 7.14 24.38 -21.49
N TRP A 235 6.10 25.06 -20.98
CA TRP A 235 4.71 24.92 -21.48
C TRP A 235 3.96 26.24 -21.69
N LYS A 236 4.64 27.39 -21.59
CA LYS A 236 4.08 28.70 -21.95
C LYS A 236 4.79 29.24 -23.18
#